data_AF-A0A8R7R627-F1
#
_entry.id   AF-A0A8R7R627-F1
#
_cell.length_a   1.000
_cell.length_b   1.000
_cell.length_c   1.000
_cell.angle_alpha   90.00
_cell.angle_beta   90.00
_cell.angle_gamma   90.00
#
_symmetry.space_group_name_H-M   'P 1'
#
loop_
_entity.id
_entity.type
_entity.pdbx_description
1 polymer ?
#
loop_
_entity_poly.entity_id
_entity_poly.type
_entity_poly.pdbx_seq_one_letter_code
_entity_poly.pdbx_strand_id
1 'polypeptide(L)'
;MAAAPNAFSAHLEKWIVQQTKDSIFFVNISPNLDFKSKLEDLMEKAKTVPVGERAEALNPKGKCATGSVVEVRTREIIILSSAHLMEHVYTVSKPLSVRLAKTYFHTDVLCDHYEIVNRTCSSSPCHE
;
A
#
# COMPACT_ATOMS: atom_id res chain seq x y z
N MET A 1 -43.41 -12.69 -2.11
CA MET A 1 -42.25 -12.76 -3.02
C MET A 1 -41.05 -13.22 -2.20
N ALA A 2 -40.42 -14.33 -2.55
CA ALA A 2 -39.19 -14.76 -1.91
C ALA A 2 -38.02 -13.91 -2.43
N ALA A 3 -37.15 -13.43 -1.54
CA ALA A 3 -35.97 -12.68 -1.93
C ALA A 3 -35.01 -13.58 -2.74
N ALA A 4 -34.29 -12.99 -3.70
CA ALA A 4 -33.29 -13.73 -4.48
C ALA A 4 -32.28 -14.42 -3.54
N PRO A 5 -31.77 -15.63 -3.88
CA PRO A 5 -30.92 -16.45 -2.99
C PRO A 5 -29.68 -15.73 -2.41
N ASN A 6 -29.26 -14.66 -3.07
CA ASN A 6 -28.09 -13.84 -2.81
C ASN A 6 -28.43 -12.47 -2.21
N ALA A 7 -29.70 -12.19 -1.90
CA ALA A 7 -30.12 -10.93 -1.29
C ALA A 7 -29.51 -10.70 0.10
N PHE A 8 -29.31 -11.77 0.89
CA PHE A 8 -28.61 -11.70 2.17
C PHE A 8 -27.11 -11.41 2.00
N SER A 9 -26.45 -12.08 1.04
CA SER A 9 -25.04 -11.83 0.67
C SER A 9 -24.81 -10.38 0.27
N ALA A 10 -25.71 -9.84 -0.58
CA ALA A 10 -25.64 -8.46 -1.03
C ALA A 10 -25.82 -7.43 0.10
N HIS A 11 -26.56 -7.76 1.17
CA HIS A 11 -26.71 -6.88 2.32
C HIS A 11 -25.46 -6.92 3.21
N LEU A 12 -24.92 -8.12 3.48
CA LEU A 12 -23.68 -8.29 4.24
C LEU A 12 -22.49 -7.63 3.53
N GLU A 13 -22.34 -7.84 2.22
CA GLU A 13 -21.30 -7.23 1.40
C GLU A 13 -21.36 -5.70 1.46
N LYS A 14 -22.55 -5.11 1.26
CA LYS A 14 -22.75 -3.66 1.38
C LYS A 14 -22.42 -3.15 2.77
N TRP A 15 -22.84 -3.87 3.81
CA TRP A 15 -22.55 -3.50 5.19
C TRP A 15 -21.04 -3.51 5.46
N ILE A 16 -20.33 -4.57 5.08
CA ILE A 16 -18.86 -4.68 5.23
C ILE A 16 -18.17 -3.52 4.51
N VAL A 17 -18.55 -3.21 3.27
CA VAL A 17 -17.97 -2.08 2.52
C VAL A 17 -18.20 -0.77 3.25
N GLN A 18 -19.40 -0.50 3.77
CA GLN A 18 -19.67 0.73 4.52
C GLN A 18 -18.87 0.81 5.83
N GLN A 19 -18.65 -0.32 6.51
CA GLN A 19 -17.86 -0.33 7.74
C GLN A 19 -16.36 -0.15 7.50
N THR A 20 -15.84 -0.59 6.35
CA THR A 20 -14.39 -0.69 6.13
C THR A 20 -13.83 0.33 5.15
N LYS A 21 -14.63 0.90 4.24
CA LYS A 21 -14.14 1.78 3.15
C LYS A 21 -13.15 2.86 3.62
N ASP A 22 -13.44 3.56 4.71
CA ASP A 22 -12.61 4.68 5.18
C ASP A 22 -11.32 4.23 5.90
N SER A 23 -11.18 2.94 6.17
CA SER A 23 -10.01 2.31 6.79
C SER A 23 -9.08 1.64 5.77
N ILE A 24 -9.42 1.63 4.48
CA ILE A 24 -8.67 0.96 3.43
C ILE A 24 -7.90 1.96 2.58
N PHE A 25 -6.61 1.70 2.40
CA PHE A 25 -5.67 2.55 1.68
C PHE A 25 -4.93 1.77 0.60
N PHE A 26 -4.53 2.46 -0.45
CA PHE A 26 -3.59 1.93 -1.42
C PHE A 26 -2.17 2.28 -0.98
N VAL A 27 -1.31 1.27 -0.86
CA VAL A 27 0.09 1.42 -0.44
C VAL A 27 0.98 1.03 -1.61
N ASN A 28 1.80 1.97 -2.07
CA ASN A 28 2.84 1.72 -3.05
C ASN A 28 4.20 1.81 -2.38
N ILE A 29 5.06 0.82 -2.63
CA ILE A 29 6.45 0.85 -2.20
C ILE A 29 7.34 0.71 -3.43
N SER A 30 8.17 1.72 -3.67
CA SER A 30 9.11 1.74 -4.78
C SER A 30 10.55 1.78 -4.29
N PRO A 31 11.49 1.12 -5.00
CA PRO A 31 12.89 1.15 -4.64
C PRO A 31 13.48 2.54 -4.86
N ASN A 32 14.29 3.01 -3.90
CA ASN A 32 15.09 4.22 -4.07
C ASN A 32 16.36 3.88 -4.86
N LEU A 33 16.39 4.30 -6.13
CA LEU A 33 17.47 3.97 -7.06
C LEU A 33 18.79 4.69 -6.76
N ASP A 34 18.79 5.74 -5.93
CA ASP A 34 20.04 6.34 -5.42
C ASP A 34 20.87 5.30 -4.63
N PHE A 35 20.21 4.27 -4.09
CA PHE A 35 20.83 3.18 -3.34
C PHE A 35 20.82 1.85 -4.10
N LYS A 36 20.76 1.87 -5.43
CA LYS A 36 20.68 0.67 -6.29
C LYS A 36 21.68 -0.43 -5.89
N SER A 37 22.96 -0.10 -5.78
CA SER A 37 24.01 -1.08 -5.41
C SER A 37 23.74 -1.71 -4.03
N LYS A 38 23.20 -0.96 -3.07
CA LYS A 38 22.86 -1.49 -1.74
C LYS A 38 21.63 -2.39 -1.78
N LEU A 39 20.65 -2.09 -2.63
CA LEU A 39 19.51 -2.97 -2.87
C LEU A 39 19.96 -4.29 -3.51
N GLU A 40 20.86 -4.25 -4.49
CA GLU A 40 21.44 -5.45 -5.10
C GLU A 40 22.24 -6.30 -4.10
N ASP A 41 23.03 -5.66 -3.22
CA ASP A 41 23.71 -6.34 -2.12
C ASP A 41 22.72 -7.04 -1.17
N LEU A 42 21.58 -6.40 -0.90
CA LEU A 42 20.52 -6.99 -0.07
C LEU A 42 19.82 -8.16 -0.78
N MET A 43 19.54 -8.06 -2.08
CA MET A 43 19.01 -9.16 -2.89
C MET A 43 19.95 -10.37 -2.86
N GLU A 44 21.25 -10.14 -3.00
CA GLU A 44 22.28 -11.19 -2.94
C GLU A 44 22.31 -11.84 -1.55
N LYS A 45 22.34 -11.03 -0.50
CA LYS A 45 22.30 -11.52 0.88
C LYS A 45 21.02 -12.31 1.14
N ALA A 46 19.88 -11.84 0.67
CA ALA A 46 18.59 -12.48 0.87
C ALA A 46 18.45 -13.77 0.04
N LYS A 47 19.14 -13.87 -1.11
CA LYS A 47 19.03 -14.94 -2.12
C LYS A 47 17.60 -15.09 -2.66
N THR A 48 16.95 -13.95 -2.84
CA THR A 48 15.53 -13.83 -3.19
C THR A 48 15.31 -13.66 -4.70
N VAL A 49 16.25 -13.02 -5.40
CA VAL A 49 16.12 -12.71 -6.83
C VAL A 49 17.38 -13.12 -7.60
N PRO A 50 17.26 -13.96 -8.65
CA PRO A 50 18.35 -14.27 -9.57
C PRO A 50 18.92 -13.00 -10.23
N VAL A 51 20.22 -12.97 -10.52
CA VAL A 51 20.90 -11.77 -11.07
C VAL A 51 20.22 -11.23 -12.33
N GLY A 52 19.74 -12.11 -13.23
CA GLY A 52 19.06 -11.71 -14.47
C GLY A 52 17.70 -11.03 -14.28
N GLU A 53 17.06 -11.19 -13.12
CA GLU A 53 15.71 -10.69 -12.83
C GLU A 53 15.73 -9.43 -11.94
N ARG A 54 16.91 -9.01 -11.45
CA ARG A 54 17.05 -7.89 -10.51
C ARG A 54 16.58 -6.55 -11.09
N ALA A 55 16.76 -6.34 -12.39
CA ALA A 55 16.32 -5.12 -13.05
C ALA A 55 14.80 -4.92 -12.95
N GLU A 56 14.03 -6.01 -13.06
CA GLU A 56 12.58 -5.99 -12.90
C GLU A 56 12.19 -5.79 -11.43
N ALA A 57 12.89 -6.45 -10.51
CA ALA A 57 12.68 -6.26 -9.07
C ALA A 57 12.98 -4.83 -8.60
N LEU A 58 13.83 -4.09 -9.32
CA LEU A 58 14.16 -2.68 -9.09
C LEU A 58 13.33 -1.70 -9.93
N ASN A 59 12.17 -2.13 -10.45
CA ASN A 59 11.30 -1.24 -11.21
C ASN A 59 10.90 -0.01 -10.36
N PRO A 60 11.15 1.23 -10.83
CA PRO A 60 10.85 2.44 -10.07
C PRO A 60 9.35 2.66 -9.84
N LYS A 61 8.47 1.98 -10.58
CA LYS A 61 7.02 1.99 -10.30
C LYS A 61 6.69 1.30 -8.98
N GLY A 62 7.55 0.42 -8.49
CA GLY A 62 7.37 -0.30 -7.25
C GLY A 62 6.35 -1.42 -7.32
N LYS A 63 5.93 -1.88 -6.15
CA LYS A 63 4.84 -2.84 -5.94
C LYS A 63 3.74 -2.18 -5.13
N CYS A 64 2.50 -2.55 -5.39
CA CYS A 64 1.34 -2.05 -4.68
C CYS A 64 0.59 -3.14 -3.92
N ALA A 65 -0.04 -2.74 -2.82
CA ALA A 65 -0.95 -3.57 -2.05
C ALA A 65 -2.00 -2.71 -1.35
N THR A 66 -3.00 -3.37 -0.81
CA THR A 66 -3.94 -2.75 0.12
C THR A 66 -3.30 -2.65 1.50
N GLY A 67 -3.54 -1.53 2.18
CA GLY A 67 -3.28 -1.34 3.59
C GLY A 67 -4.56 -1.09 4.37
N SER A 68 -4.61 -1.51 5.63
CA SER A 68 -5.73 -1.27 6.52
C SER A 68 -5.29 -0.48 7.74
N VAL A 69 -6.09 0.51 8.13
CA VAL A 69 -5.87 1.26 9.38
C VAL A 69 -6.09 0.34 10.56
N VAL A 70 -5.12 0.29 11.46
CA VAL A 70 -5.19 -0.47 12.71
C VAL A 70 -5.23 0.43 13.94
N GLU A 71 -4.77 1.68 13.82
CA GLU A 71 -4.79 2.65 14.91
C GLU A 71 -4.82 4.08 14.35
N VAL A 72 -5.63 4.95 14.98
CA VAL A 72 -5.67 6.39 14.71
C VAL A 72 -5.27 7.12 15.99
N ARG A 73 -4.21 7.93 15.90
CA ARG A 73 -3.79 8.83 16.97
C ARG A 73 -3.98 10.28 16.54
N THR A 74 -3.77 11.22 17.45
CA THR A 74 -4.01 12.65 17.23
C THR A 74 -3.30 13.24 16.01
N ARG A 75 -2.14 12.68 15.61
CA ARG A 75 -1.32 13.20 14.50
C ARG A 75 -0.81 12.12 13.54
N GLU A 76 -1.23 10.87 13.72
CA GLU A 76 -0.74 9.76 12.92
C GLU A 76 -1.81 8.70 12.74
N ILE A 77 -1.75 8.04 11.59
CA ILE A 77 -2.55 6.87 11.26
C ILE A 77 -1.57 5.74 11.05
N ILE A 78 -1.83 4.61 11.69
CA ILE A 78 -1.02 3.40 11.56
C ILE A 78 -1.73 2.47 10.61
N ILE A 79 -1.07 2.18 9.49
CA ILE A 79 -1.56 1.32 8.42
C ILE A 79 -0.74 0.04 8.42
N LEU A 80 -1.44 -1.09 8.46
CA LEU A 80 -0.85 -2.41 8.26
C LEU A 80 -0.97 -2.79 6.78
N SER A 81 0.15 -3.19 6.16
CA SER A 81 0.17 -3.72 4.79
C SER A 81 1.15 -4.88 4.67
N SER A 82 1.22 -5.48 3.49
CA SER A 82 2.01 -6.69 3.23
C SER A 82 3.50 -6.38 3.08
N ALA A 83 4.33 -7.15 3.77
CA ALA A 83 5.79 -7.09 3.60
C ALA A 83 6.25 -7.62 2.22
N HIS A 84 5.38 -8.33 1.47
CA HIS A 84 5.70 -8.85 0.14
C HIS A 84 6.05 -7.77 -0.88
N LEU A 85 5.64 -6.52 -0.61
CA LEU A 85 6.06 -5.34 -1.36
C LEU A 85 7.60 -5.18 -1.43
N MET A 86 8.33 -5.72 -0.45
CA MET A 86 9.80 -5.67 -0.34
C MET A 86 10.44 -7.06 -0.38
N GLU A 87 9.73 -8.11 -0.81
CA GLU A 87 10.22 -9.50 -0.76
C GLU A 87 11.53 -9.74 -1.52
N HIS A 88 11.85 -8.87 -2.47
CA HIS A 88 13.10 -8.96 -3.22
C HIS A 88 14.34 -8.63 -2.37
N VAL A 89 14.22 -7.96 -1.23
CA VAL A 89 15.34 -7.69 -0.30
C VAL A 89 15.13 -8.22 1.12
N TYR A 90 14.02 -8.92 1.35
CA TYR A 90 13.57 -9.32 2.68
C TYR A 90 13.16 -10.80 2.70
N THR A 91 13.57 -11.50 3.75
CA THR A 91 12.99 -12.80 4.13
C THR A 91 12.76 -12.84 5.64
N VAL A 92 11.92 -13.76 6.11
CA VAL A 92 11.68 -13.96 7.56
C VAL A 92 12.99 -14.23 8.31
N SER A 93 13.94 -14.92 7.68
CA SER A 93 15.26 -15.21 8.26
C SER A 93 16.27 -14.06 8.15
N LYS A 94 15.99 -13.05 7.32
CA LYS A 94 16.85 -11.88 7.08
C LYS A 94 15.99 -10.63 7.08
N PRO A 95 15.51 -10.21 8.26
CA PRO A 95 14.60 -9.09 8.35
C PRO A 95 15.30 -7.77 8.00
N LEU A 96 14.54 -6.87 7.37
CA LEU A 96 14.99 -5.52 7.07
C LEU A 96 14.56 -4.61 8.22
N SER A 97 15.51 -3.91 8.84
CA SER A 97 15.17 -2.93 9.88
C SER A 97 14.35 -1.78 9.29
N VAL A 98 13.46 -1.19 10.10
CA VAL A 98 12.63 -0.04 9.70
C VAL A 98 13.47 1.12 9.17
N ARG A 99 14.66 1.38 9.77
CA ARG A 99 15.56 2.45 9.30
C ARG A 99 16.03 2.19 7.87
N LEU A 100 16.46 0.96 7.57
CA LEU A 100 16.91 0.59 6.23
C LEU A 100 15.75 0.61 5.22
N ALA A 101 14.57 0.13 5.61
CA ALA A 101 13.38 0.19 4.76
C ALA A 101 13.06 1.64 4.36
N LYS A 102 13.07 2.58 5.32
CA LYS A 102 12.86 4.02 5.05
C LYS A 102 13.95 4.67 4.19
N THR A 103 15.17 4.14 4.22
CA THR A 103 16.27 4.67 3.40
C THR A 103 16.20 4.16 1.96
N TYR A 104 15.93 2.87 1.79
CA TYR A 104 16.04 2.20 0.49
C TYR A 104 14.73 2.15 -0.29
N PHE A 105 13.61 2.56 0.31
CA PHE A 105 12.31 2.56 -0.34
C PHE A 105 11.59 3.88 -0.12
N HIS A 106 10.88 4.32 -1.16
CA HIS A 106 9.83 5.32 -1.04
C HIS A 106 8.51 4.60 -0.74
N THR A 107 7.66 5.23 0.05
CA THR A 107 6.34 4.72 0.39
C THR A 107 5.32 5.81 0.11
N ASP A 108 4.42 5.54 -0.83
CA ASP A 108 3.28 6.40 -1.12
C ASP A 108 2.02 5.73 -0.58
N VAL A 109 1.22 6.50 0.13
CA VAL A 109 -0.09 6.07 0.63
C VAL A 109 -1.14 6.91 -0.07
N LEU A 110 -1.89 6.27 -0.96
CA LEU A 110 -2.97 6.91 -1.71
C LEU A 110 -4.32 6.55 -1.07
N CYS A 111 -5.19 7.54 -1.00
CA CYS A 111 -6.55 7.38 -0.50
C CYS A 111 -7.52 7.89 -1.58
N ASP A 112 -8.12 6.98 -2.32
CA ASP A 112 -9.11 7.33 -3.36
C ASP A 112 -10.33 8.05 -2.76
N HIS A 113 -10.62 7.86 -1.47
CA HIS A 113 -11.70 8.55 -0.76
C HIS A 113 -11.45 10.06 -0.58
N TYR A 114 -10.19 10.52 -0.57
CA TYR A 114 -9.84 11.95 -0.45
C TYR A 114 -9.51 12.62 -1.79
N GLU A 115 -9.20 11.87 -2.85
CA GLU A 115 -8.96 12.46 -4.18
C GLU A 115 -10.24 12.95 -4.88
N ILE A 116 -11.40 12.38 -4.54
CA ILE A 116 -12.69 12.81 -5.10
C ILE A 116 -13.17 14.12 -4.46
N VAL A 117 -12.87 14.38 -3.18
CA VAL A 117 -13.31 15.59 -2.48
C VAL A 117 -12.44 16.80 -2.86
N ASN A 118 -11.18 16.60 -3.22
CA ASN A 118 -10.26 17.68 -3.59
C ASN A 118 -10.30 18.11 -5.07
N ARG A 119 -11.18 17.54 -5.90
CA ARG A 119 -11.34 17.95 -7.31
C ARG A 119 -12.54 18.85 -7.60
N THR A 120 -13.34 19.22 -6.59
CA THR A 120 -14.49 20.13 -6.77
C THR A 120 -14.58 21.22 -5.70
N CYS A 121 -13.47 21.90 -5.41
CA CYS A 121 -13.51 23.19 -4.71
C CYS A 121 -12.51 24.18 -5.33
N SER A 122 -12.63 24.39 -6.65
CA SER A 122 -12.00 25.52 -7.32
C SER A 122 -12.89 26.04 -8.45
N SER A 123 -14.09 26.52 -8.11
CA SER A 123 -14.71 27.74 -8.65
C SER A 123 -16.19 27.84 -8.27
N SER A 124 -16.48 28.91 -7.52
CA SER A 124 -17.77 29.61 -7.38
C SER A 124 -18.76 29.16 -6.29
N PRO A 125 -19.50 30.13 -5.68
CA PRO A 125 -20.11 30.01 -4.37
C PRO A 125 -21.56 29.53 -4.44
N CYS A 126 -21.94 28.62 -3.56
CA CYS A 126 -23.34 28.25 -3.38
C CYS A 126 -24.02 29.29 -2.48
N HIS A 127 -24.82 30.17 -3.09
CA HIS A 127 -25.94 30.84 -2.44
C HIS A 127 -27.13 29.89 -2.35
N GLU A 128 -27.82 29.98 -1.21
CA GLU A 128 -29.16 29.46 -0.82
C GLU A 128 -29.33 27.94 -0.64
#